data_AF-A0A7S4PJZ8-F1
#
_entry.id   AF-A0A7S4PJZ8-F1
#
_cell.length_a   1.000
_cell.length_b   1.000
_cell.length_c   1.000
_cell.angle_alpha   90.00
_cell.angle_beta   90.00
_cell.angle_gamma   90.00
#
_symmetry.space_group_name_H-M   'P 1'
#
loop_
_entity.id
_entity.type
_entity.pdbx_description
1 polymer ?
#
loop_
_entity_poly.entity_id
_entity_poly.type
_entity_poly.pdbx_seq_one_letter_code
_entity_poly.pdbx_strand_id
1 'polypeptide(L)'
;YRVLACGQRPVPSLPAAQLQRLPRIELEKDLEFLGFLIMQNKLKSDTTGHIKKLNEANFRTIMITGDNPLTALAVGRECGIVAPGVPLFVSDVKTVKSGMGEEKTIVWKNADHPKPQEYSTEEFFAPLFAHYLDTAERVDAMYGNSNQSDEYENKQPNLSYGSNNPSHHSSPLDISSPFALGVTGPAFSIL
;
A
#
# COMPACT_ATOMS: atom_id res chain seq x y z
N TYR A 1 -12.49 12.83 -8.27
CA TYR A 1 -13.27 13.03 -9.52
C TYR A 1 -12.32 13.07 -10.70
N ARG A 2 -12.70 12.51 -11.85
CA ARG A 2 -11.97 12.68 -13.12
C ARG A 2 -12.59 13.89 -13.83
N VAL A 3 -11.79 14.93 -14.07
CA VAL A 3 -12.25 16.20 -14.65
C VAL A 3 -11.64 16.36 -16.02
N LEU A 4 -12.47 16.61 -17.03
CA LEU A 4 -12.04 16.94 -18.38
C LEU A 4 -12.50 18.37 -18.73
N ALA A 5 -11.61 19.19 -19.27
CA ALA A 5 -11.96 20.49 -19.82
C ALA A 5 -12.39 20.31 -21.29
N CYS A 6 -13.49 20.93 -21.67
CA CYS A 6 -14.01 20.91 -23.03
C CYS A 6 -13.87 22.30 -23.66
N GLY A 7 -13.42 22.33 -24.91
CA GLY A 7 -13.36 23.55 -25.72
C GLY A 7 -13.72 23.25 -27.16
N GLN A 8 -14.22 24.26 -27.87
CA GLN A 8 -14.59 24.14 -29.28
C GLN A 8 -14.01 25.27 -30.11
N ARG A 9 -13.86 25.05 -31.41
CA ARG A 9 -13.63 26.13 -32.37
C ARG A 9 -14.32 25.79 -33.69
N PRO A 10 -15.01 26.75 -34.32
CA PRO A 10 -15.52 26.57 -35.67
C PRO A 10 -14.38 26.26 -36.65
N VAL A 11 -14.56 25.20 -37.44
CA VAL A 11 -13.58 24.77 -38.45
C VAL A 11 -13.98 25.35 -39.81
N PRO A 12 -13.03 25.73 -40.69
CA PRO A 12 -13.35 26.20 -42.04
C PRO A 12 -14.21 25.18 -42.81
N SER A 13 -15.15 25.68 -43.62
CA SER A 13 -16.01 24.84 -44.46
C SER A 13 -15.21 24.23 -45.61
N LEU A 14 -14.54 23.12 -45.33
CA LEU A 14 -13.77 22.32 -46.28
C LEU A 14 -14.39 20.93 -46.42
N PRO A 15 -14.24 20.27 -47.60
CA PRO A 15 -14.57 18.85 -47.75
C PRO A 15 -13.86 18.00 -46.69
N ALA A 16 -14.55 16.99 -46.14
CA ALA A 16 -14.03 16.15 -45.05
C ALA A 16 -12.64 15.54 -45.33
N ALA A 17 -12.38 15.16 -46.59
CA ALA A 17 -11.10 14.60 -47.02
C ALA A 17 -9.93 15.61 -46.89
N GLN A 18 -10.20 16.92 -46.97
CA GLN A 18 -9.20 17.96 -46.77
C GLN A 18 -9.00 18.25 -45.28
N LEU A 19 -10.08 18.23 -44.48
CA LEU A 19 -10.00 18.40 -43.02
C LEU A 19 -9.14 17.33 -42.35
N GLN A 20 -9.26 16.07 -42.78
CA GLN A 20 -8.44 14.97 -42.24
C GLN A 20 -6.94 15.08 -42.54
N ARG A 21 -6.55 15.91 -43.52
CA ARG A 21 -5.15 16.15 -43.88
C ARG A 21 -4.52 17.32 -43.13
N LEU A 22 -5.33 18.11 -42.41
CA LEU A 22 -4.83 19.20 -41.61
C LEU A 22 -4.08 18.66 -40.37
N PRO A 23 -2.96 19.28 -39.99
CA PRO A 23 -2.24 18.88 -38.79
C PRO A 23 -3.08 19.18 -37.55
N ARG A 24 -3.03 18.27 -36.58
CA ARG A 24 -3.80 18.34 -35.32
C ARG A 24 -3.61 19.67 -34.58
N ILE A 25 -2.39 20.20 -34.56
CA ILE A 25 -2.06 21.47 -33.89
C ILE A 25 -2.82 22.67 -34.46
N GLU A 26 -3.11 22.68 -35.77
CA GLU A 26 -3.89 23.74 -36.42
C GLU A 26 -5.39 23.61 -36.13
N LEU A 27 -5.85 22.40 -35.82
CA LEU A 27 -7.24 22.14 -35.44
C LEU A 27 -7.49 22.43 -33.96
N GLU A 28 -6.53 22.12 -33.07
CA GLU A 28 -6.67 22.20 -31.61
C GLU A 28 -6.22 23.53 -30.98
N LYS A 29 -5.91 24.55 -31.80
CA LYS A 29 -5.61 25.92 -31.32
C LYS A 29 -6.85 26.79 -31.15
N ASP A 30 -6.72 27.86 -30.39
CA ASP A 30 -7.70 28.95 -30.22
C ASP A 30 -9.12 28.45 -29.88
N LEU A 31 -9.21 27.41 -29.06
CA LEU A 31 -10.48 26.86 -28.60
C LEU A 31 -11.18 27.81 -27.61
N GLU A 32 -12.47 28.03 -27.80
CA GLU A 32 -13.35 28.64 -26.82
C GLU A 32 -13.67 27.62 -25.72
N PHE A 33 -13.43 28.00 -24.46
CA PHE A 33 -13.74 27.15 -23.32
C PHE A 33 -15.25 27.02 -23.12
N LEU A 34 -15.74 25.79 -23.04
CA LEU A 34 -17.16 25.50 -22.86
C LEU A 34 -17.52 25.12 -21.42
N GLY A 35 -16.61 24.44 -20.72
CA GLY A 35 -16.86 23.95 -19.37
C GLY A 35 -16.08 22.68 -19.02
N PHE A 36 -16.49 22.06 -17.91
CA PHE A 36 -15.91 20.82 -17.41
C PHE A 36 -16.90 19.66 -17.47
N LEU A 37 -16.40 18.48 -17.87
CA LEU A 37 -17.06 17.20 -17.64
C LEU A 37 -16.47 16.55 -16.39
N ILE A 38 -17.30 16.33 -15.37
CA ILE A 38 -16.90 15.72 -14.11
C ILE A 38 -17.46 14.31 -14.02
N MET A 39 -16.57 13.32 -13.96
CA MET A 39 -16.91 11.92 -13.82
C MET A 39 -16.48 11.39 -12.45
N GLN A 40 -17.32 10.58 -11.83
CA GLN A 40 -17.05 9.94 -10.55
C GLN A 40 -17.18 8.42 -10.67
N ASN A 41 -16.15 7.72 -10.23
CA ASN A 41 -16.24 6.29 -9.95
C ASN A 41 -16.92 6.14 -8.60
N LYS A 42 -18.20 5.77 -8.57
CA LYS A 42 -18.93 5.54 -7.32
C LYS A 42 -18.69 4.11 -6.84
N LEU A 43 -18.50 3.96 -5.54
CA LEU A 43 -18.55 2.65 -4.90
C LEU A 43 -19.95 2.03 -5.08
N LYS A 44 -20.01 0.69 -5.09
CA LYS A 44 -21.30 0.02 -4.90
C LYS A 44 -21.81 0.38 -3.49
N SER A 45 -23.12 0.56 -3.35
CA SER A 45 -23.76 1.02 -2.10
C SER A 45 -23.32 0.21 -0.87
N ASP A 46 -23.10 -1.08 -1.05
CA ASP A 46 -22.87 -2.00 0.06
C ASP A 46 -21.37 -2.22 0.35
N THR A 47 -20.47 -1.67 -0.48
CA THR A 47 -19.03 -1.91 -0.36
C THR A 47 -18.51 -1.47 1.01
N THR A 48 -18.75 -0.22 1.40
CA THR A 48 -18.26 0.32 2.67
C THR A 48 -18.80 -0.44 3.88
N GLY A 49 -20.07 -0.86 3.82
CA GLY A 49 -20.70 -1.66 4.89
C GLY A 49 -20.05 -3.04 5.06
N HIS A 50 -19.72 -3.71 3.96
CA HIS A 50 -19.03 -5.01 4.02
C HIS A 50 -17.58 -4.88 4.49
N ILE A 51 -16.82 -3.90 3.98
CA ILE A 51 -15.44 -3.66 4.43
C ILE A 51 -15.40 -3.37 5.94
N LYS A 52 -16.34 -2.55 6.43
CA LYS A 52 -16.45 -2.26 7.87
C LYS A 52 -16.61 -3.53 8.70
N LYS A 53 -17.53 -4.43 8.33
CA LYS A 53 -17.75 -5.70 9.04
C LYS A 53 -16.51 -6.60 9.03
N LEU A 54 -15.79 -6.65 7.91
CA LEU A 54 -14.54 -7.40 7.80
C LEU A 54 -13.48 -6.84 8.75
N ASN A 55 -13.30 -5.52 8.78
CA ASN A 55 -12.37 -4.86 9.68
C ASN A 55 -12.75 -5.07 11.16
N GLU A 56 -14.04 -4.96 11.51
CA GLU A 56 -14.55 -5.23 12.87
C GLU A 56 -14.34 -6.69 13.32
N ALA A 57 -14.33 -7.63 12.37
CA ALA A 57 -14.01 -9.03 12.61
C ALA A 57 -12.50 -9.33 12.55
N ASN A 58 -11.64 -8.30 12.55
CA ASN A 58 -10.18 -8.39 12.48
C ASN A 58 -9.66 -9.10 11.21
N PHE A 59 -10.41 -9.09 10.12
CA PHE A 59 -9.87 -9.46 8.81
C PHE A 59 -9.06 -8.30 8.25
N ARG A 60 -7.82 -8.59 7.84
CA ARG A 60 -7.01 -7.66 7.07
C ARG A 60 -7.57 -7.54 5.65
N THR A 61 -8.19 -6.41 5.35
CA THR A 61 -8.68 -6.11 4.00
C THR A 61 -7.55 -5.51 3.16
N ILE A 62 -7.40 -6.00 1.92
CA ILE A 62 -6.46 -5.48 0.92
C ILE A 62 -7.14 -5.27 -0.43
N MET A 63 -6.67 -4.29 -1.19
CA MET A 63 -7.07 -3.94 -2.54
C MET A 63 -5.90 -4.19 -3.50
N ILE A 64 -6.16 -5.00 -4.52
CA ILE A 64 -5.27 -5.22 -5.65
C ILE A 64 -5.99 -4.71 -6.90
N THR A 65 -5.38 -3.77 -7.61
CA THR A 65 -5.98 -3.14 -8.80
C THR A 65 -4.93 -2.76 -9.84
N GLY A 66 -5.35 -2.71 -11.11
CA GLY A 66 -4.54 -2.22 -12.23
C GLY A 66 -4.86 -0.77 -12.63
N ASP A 67 -5.73 -0.08 -11.89
CA ASP A 67 -6.02 1.35 -12.13
C ASP A 67 -4.86 2.23 -11.64
N ASN A 68 -4.90 3.51 -12.00
CA ASN A 68 -3.94 4.51 -11.54
C ASN A 68 -3.85 4.52 -10.00
N PRO A 69 -2.63 4.56 -9.40
CA PRO A 69 -2.43 4.54 -7.95
C PRO A 69 -3.25 5.59 -7.18
N LEU A 70 -3.39 6.81 -7.73
CA LEU A 70 -4.16 7.88 -7.09
C LEU A 70 -5.68 7.59 -7.09
N THR A 71 -6.16 6.85 -8.08
CA THR A 71 -7.56 6.41 -8.10
C THR A 71 -7.78 5.29 -7.09
N ALA A 72 -6.88 4.31 -7.04
CA ALA A 72 -6.90 3.26 -6.03
C ALA A 72 -6.91 3.87 -4.62
N LEU A 73 -6.07 4.89 -4.39
CA LEU A 73 -5.96 5.63 -3.14
C LEU A 73 -7.28 6.25 -2.69
N ALA A 74 -7.93 6.96 -3.60
CA ALA A 74 -9.20 7.62 -3.35
C ALA A 74 -10.27 6.59 -2.98
N VAL A 75 -10.35 5.48 -3.73
CA VAL A 75 -11.31 4.39 -3.49
C VAL A 75 -11.01 3.70 -2.16
N GLY A 76 -9.75 3.39 -1.86
CA GLY A 76 -9.34 2.71 -0.62
C GLY A 76 -9.67 3.50 0.64
N ARG A 77 -9.56 4.84 0.58
CA ARG A 77 -10.04 5.73 1.65
C ARG A 77 -11.57 5.80 1.70
N GLU A 78 -12.24 5.92 0.56
CA GLU A 78 -13.70 6.04 0.49
C GLU A 78 -14.41 4.78 1.04
N CYS A 79 -13.86 3.59 0.79
CA CYS A 79 -14.44 2.31 1.26
C CYS A 79 -13.95 1.86 2.64
N GLY A 80 -12.97 2.54 3.24
CA GLY A 80 -12.44 2.23 4.57
C GLY A 80 -11.45 1.06 4.62
N ILE A 81 -10.84 0.71 3.48
CA ILE A 81 -9.68 -0.20 3.46
C ILE A 81 -8.49 0.51 4.12
N VAL A 82 -8.30 1.79 3.79
CA VAL A 82 -7.33 2.65 4.46
C VAL A 82 -8.03 3.46 5.53
N ALA A 83 -7.58 3.33 6.78
CA ALA A 83 -8.13 4.10 7.89
C ALA A 83 -7.79 5.60 7.77
N PRO A 84 -8.66 6.51 8.27
CA PRO A 84 -8.36 7.93 8.31
C PRO A 84 -7.06 8.23 9.08
N GLY A 85 -6.28 9.18 8.60
CA GLY A 85 -5.02 9.60 9.25
C GLY A 85 -3.84 8.66 9.02
N VAL A 86 -4.04 7.51 8.38
CA VAL A 86 -2.92 6.66 7.96
C VAL A 86 -2.19 7.35 6.79
N PRO A 87 -0.88 7.61 6.92
CA PRO A 87 -0.10 8.22 5.85
C PRO A 87 0.03 7.25 4.68
N LEU A 88 -0.05 7.79 3.47
CA LEU A 88 0.01 6.99 2.25
C LEU A 88 1.27 7.24 1.46
N PHE A 89 1.87 6.17 0.97
CA PHE A 89 3.09 6.23 0.18
C PHE A 89 2.86 5.59 -1.18
N VAL A 90 3.32 6.27 -2.22
CA VAL A 90 3.31 5.77 -3.60
C VAL A 90 4.76 5.59 -4.03
N SER A 91 5.06 4.42 -4.60
CA SER A 91 6.36 4.15 -5.19
C SER A 91 6.38 4.48 -6.68
N ASP A 92 7.54 4.87 -7.16
CA ASP A 92 7.82 5.10 -8.58
C ASP A 92 9.21 4.56 -8.92
N VAL A 93 9.44 4.28 -10.19
CA VAL A 93 10.75 3.81 -10.67
C VAL A 93 11.45 4.95 -11.38
N LYS A 94 12.61 5.34 -10.87
CA LYS A 94 13.47 6.35 -11.49
C LYS A 94 14.69 5.72 -12.12
N THR A 95 15.11 6.30 -13.24
CA THR A 95 16.41 6.00 -13.83
C THR A 95 17.41 7.02 -13.32
N VAL A 96 18.45 6.54 -12.64
CA VAL A 96 19.57 7.33 -12.13
C VAL A 96 20.77 7.08 -13.03
N LYS A 97 21.45 8.16 -13.43
CA LYS A 97 22.70 8.05 -14.19
C LYS A 97 23.84 7.78 -13.22
N SER A 98 24.49 6.63 -13.38
CA SER A 98 25.71 6.25 -12.67
C SER A 98 26.91 6.30 -13.62
N GLY A 99 28.12 6.39 -13.08
CA GLY A 99 29.36 6.37 -13.87
C GLY A 99 29.55 5.10 -14.71
N MET A 100 28.78 4.04 -14.43
CA MET A 100 28.77 2.76 -15.16
C MET A 100 27.52 2.53 -16.03
N GLY A 101 26.62 3.52 -16.18
CA GLY A 101 25.41 3.40 -17.02
C GLY A 101 24.15 3.94 -16.35
N GLU A 102 22.99 3.50 -16.84
CA GLU A 102 21.69 3.84 -16.27
C GLU A 102 21.24 2.74 -15.30
N GLU A 103 20.93 3.14 -14.06
CA GLU A 103 20.42 2.25 -13.01
C GLU A 103 18.97 2.61 -12.70
N LYS A 104 18.12 1.61 -12.44
CA LYS A 104 16.73 1.83 -12.04
C LYS A 104 16.60 1.67 -10.54
N THR A 105 16.07 2.69 -9.87
CA THR A 105 15.84 2.69 -8.42
C THR A 105 14.37 2.96 -8.11
N ILE A 106 13.91 2.43 -6.98
CA ILE A 106 12.56 2.69 -6.47
C ILE A 106 12.64 3.87 -5.50
N VAL A 107 11.76 4.85 -5.71
CA VAL A 107 11.58 5.98 -4.81
C VAL A 107 10.18 5.96 -4.22
N TRP A 108 10.07 6.40 -2.96
CA TRP A 108 8.82 6.43 -2.21
C TRP A 108 8.42 7.88 -1.92
N LYS A 109 7.14 8.20 -2.08
CA LYS A 109 6.62 9.56 -1.90
C LYS A 109 5.37 9.54 -1.04
N ASN A 110 5.30 10.44 -0.06
CA ASN A 110 4.07 10.62 0.71
C ASN A 110 3.01 11.31 -0.17
N ALA A 111 1.92 10.60 -0.46
CA ALA A 111 0.84 11.05 -1.33
C ALA A 111 -0.05 12.13 -0.69
N ASP A 112 0.01 12.30 0.63
CA ASP A 112 -0.76 13.31 1.37
C ASP A 112 -0.07 14.67 1.43
N HIS A 113 1.20 14.76 1.07
CA HIS A 113 1.97 16.00 1.19
C HIS A 113 1.92 16.80 -0.14
N PRO A 114 1.59 18.11 -0.13
CA PRO A 114 1.47 18.92 -1.35
C PRO A 114 2.81 19.10 -2.08
N LYS A 115 3.92 18.93 -1.39
CA LYS A 115 5.27 18.81 -1.96
C LYS A 115 5.88 17.51 -1.41
N PRO A 116 5.65 16.37 -2.06
CA PRO A 116 6.12 15.09 -1.55
C PRO A 116 7.65 15.09 -1.51
N GLN A 117 8.22 14.85 -0.32
CA GLN A 117 9.62 14.44 -0.23
C GLN A 117 9.76 13.04 -0.80
N GLU A 118 10.86 12.79 -1.51
CA GLU A 118 11.23 11.47 -1.99
C GLU A 118 12.15 10.79 -0.99
N TYR A 119 11.91 9.51 -0.75
CA TYR A 119 12.73 8.65 0.08
C TYR A 119 13.27 7.51 -0.78
N SER A 120 14.53 7.13 -0.58
CA SER A 120 15.05 5.86 -1.09
C SER A 120 14.33 4.68 -0.43
N THR A 121 14.49 3.48 -0.97
CA THR A 121 13.90 2.28 -0.34
C THR A 121 14.51 2.02 1.04
N GLU A 122 15.81 2.25 1.19
CA GLU A 122 16.51 2.13 2.46
C GLU A 122 16.02 3.14 3.48
N GLU A 123 15.90 4.41 3.09
CA GLU A 123 15.40 5.47 3.97
C GLU A 123 13.96 5.22 4.41
N PHE A 124 13.12 4.78 3.48
CA PHE A 124 11.70 4.51 3.74
C PHE A 124 11.49 3.38 4.74
N PHE A 125 12.26 2.29 4.63
CA PHE A 125 12.14 1.12 5.50
C PHE A 125 13.10 1.12 6.69
N ALA A 126 14.00 2.10 6.84
CA ALA A 126 14.94 2.16 7.97
C ALA A 126 14.26 2.03 9.36
N PRO A 127 13.11 2.69 9.65
CA PRO A 127 12.44 2.54 10.94
C PRO A 127 11.91 1.12 11.17
N LEU A 128 11.42 0.48 10.10
CA LEU A 128 10.97 -0.91 10.12
C LEU A 128 12.13 -1.86 10.44
N PHE A 129 13.25 -1.72 9.74
CA PHE A 129 14.41 -2.58 9.95
C PHE A 129 15.00 -2.42 11.34
N ALA A 130 15.08 -1.19 11.86
CA ALA A 130 15.54 -0.93 13.22
C ALA A 130 14.66 -1.63 14.27
N HIS A 131 13.33 -1.57 14.11
CA HIS A 131 12.41 -2.26 15.01
C HIS A 131 12.52 -3.79 14.93
N TYR A 132 12.69 -4.34 13.72
CA TYR A 132 12.86 -5.78 13.53
C TYR A 132 14.13 -6.30 14.21
N LEU A 133 15.25 -5.59 14.05
CA LEU A 133 16.53 -5.95 14.68
C LEU A 133 16.46 -5.86 16.21
N ASP A 134 15.87 -4.80 16.77
CA ASP A 134 15.62 -4.70 18.24
C ASP A 134 14.80 -5.88 18.76
N THR A 135 13.75 -6.25 18.03
CA THR A 135 12.90 -7.38 18.42
C THR A 135 13.67 -8.70 18.38
N ALA A 136 14.48 -8.92 17.34
CA ALA A 136 15.34 -10.10 17.21
C ALA A 136 16.38 -10.17 18.34
N GLU A 137 17.05 -9.07 18.66
CA GLU A 137 18.01 -9.00 19.77
C GLU A 137 17.35 -9.28 21.13
N ARG A 138 16.12 -8.81 21.34
CA ARG A 138 15.35 -9.08 22.56
C ARG A 138 14.91 -10.55 22.66
N VAL A 139 14.56 -11.17 21.54
CA VAL A 139 14.27 -12.61 21.48
C VAL A 139 15.54 -13.41 21.78
N ASP A 140 16.66 -13.08 21.15
CA ASP A 140 17.94 -13.72 21.42
C ASP A 140 18.40 -13.49 22.87
N ALA A 141 18.12 -12.34 23.48
CA ALA A 141 18.39 -12.12 24.90
C ALA A 141 17.44 -12.92 25.82
N MET A 142 16.20 -13.19 25.40
CA MET A 142 15.26 -14.04 26.14
C MET A 142 15.60 -15.52 26.08
N TYR A 143 16.14 -16.00 24.94
CA TYR A 143 16.42 -17.43 24.72
C TYR A 143 17.91 -17.79 24.73
N GLY A 144 18.82 -16.80 24.75
CA GLY A 144 20.26 -16.97 24.55
C GLY A 144 21.09 -17.24 25.81
N ASN A 145 20.48 -17.68 26.92
CA ASN A 145 21.21 -18.06 28.11
C ASN A 145 20.71 -19.40 28.70
N SER A 146 20.83 -20.46 27.90
CA SER A 146 20.76 -21.84 28.40
C SER A 146 21.97 -22.64 27.92
N ASN A 147 23.17 -22.18 28.27
CA ASN A 147 24.32 -23.08 28.41
C ASN A 147 24.40 -23.51 29.88
N GLN A 148 23.45 -24.35 30.29
CA GLN A 148 23.69 -25.30 31.36
C GLN A 148 23.51 -26.68 30.73
N SER A 149 24.65 -27.23 30.32
CA SER A 149 24.80 -28.59 29.84
C SER A 149 24.51 -29.54 31.00
N ASP A 150 23.25 -29.89 31.19
CA ASP A 150 22.88 -31.05 31.99
C ASP A 150 22.47 -32.18 31.05
N GLU A 151 23.25 -33.25 31.13
CA GLU A 151 23.07 -34.53 30.46
C GLU A 151 21.62 -35.03 30.58
N TYR A 152 20.97 -35.22 29.44
CA TYR A 152 19.86 -36.17 29.32
C TYR A 152 20.21 -37.22 28.26
N GLU A 153 21.10 -38.10 28.70
CA GLU A 153 21.27 -39.42 28.14
C GLU A 153 19.92 -40.16 28.17
N ASN A 154 19.37 -40.36 26.98
CA ASN A 154 18.62 -41.54 26.56
C ASN A 154 17.80 -42.29 27.64
N LYS A 155 16.63 -41.77 27.99
CA LYS A 155 15.51 -42.59 28.49
C LYS A 155 14.21 -42.13 27.84
N GLN A 156 13.73 -42.91 26.88
CA GLN A 156 12.32 -42.86 26.47
C GLN A 156 11.44 -43.17 27.69
N PRO A 157 10.42 -42.36 27.99
CA PRO A 157 9.32 -42.81 28.83
C PRO A 157 8.05 -42.96 28.00
N ASN A 158 7.50 -44.17 28.03
CA ASN A 158 6.12 -44.48 27.63
C ASN A 158 5.14 -43.50 28.31
N LEU A 159 4.20 -42.95 27.56
CA LEU A 159 3.02 -42.30 28.12
C LEU A 159 1.76 -43.15 27.87
N SER A 160 1.39 -43.88 28.92
CA SER A 160 0.02 -44.30 29.19
C SER A 160 -0.80 -43.11 29.67
N TYR A 161 -2.05 -43.03 29.21
CA TYR A 161 -3.06 -42.05 29.64
C TYR A 161 -3.28 -42.07 31.16
N GLY A 162 -3.26 -40.88 31.77
CA GLY A 162 -3.64 -40.66 33.17
C GLY A 162 -4.08 -39.23 33.41
N SER A 163 -5.35 -39.07 33.76
CA SER A 163 -6.00 -37.82 34.16
C SER A 163 -5.33 -37.18 35.38
N ASN A 164 -5.17 -35.85 35.37
CA ASN A 164 -5.55 -34.96 36.48
C ASN A 164 -5.32 -33.49 36.10
N ASN A 165 -6.32 -32.66 36.39
CA ASN A 165 -6.33 -31.20 36.25
C ASN A 165 -6.08 -30.60 37.65
N PRO A 166 -5.34 -29.48 37.79
CA PRO A 166 -6.05 -28.30 38.29
C PRO A 166 -5.61 -26.96 37.67
N SER A 167 -6.64 -26.17 37.37
CA SER A 167 -6.75 -24.70 37.31
C SER A 167 -5.50 -23.85 37.59
N HIS A 168 -4.99 -23.20 36.54
CA HIS A 168 -4.39 -21.87 36.63
C HIS A 168 -5.01 -20.95 35.59
N HIS A 169 -5.63 -19.87 36.07
CA HIS A 169 -6.12 -18.75 35.28
C HIS A 169 -4.95 -18.14 34.47
N SER A 170 -4.96 -18.33 33.15
CA SER A 170 -4.18 -17.52 32.22
C SER A 170 -5.04 -16.32 31.79
N SER A 171 -4.58 -15.13 32.14
CA SER A 171 -5.05 -13.86 31.59
C SER A 171 -4.92 -13.87 30.05
N PRO A 172 -5.88 -13.30 29.29
CA PRO A 172 -5.75 -13.22 27.84
C PRO A 172 -4.56 -12.33 27.47
N LEU A 173 -3.74 -12.79 26.54
CA LEU A 173 -2.71 -11.97 25.89
C LEU A 173 -3.39 -10.72 25.31
N ASP A 174 -3.06 -9.56 25.87
CA ASP A 174 -3.47 -8.25 25.38
C ASP A 174 -2.66 -7.96 24.10
N ILE A 175 -3.29 -8.14 22.94
CA ILE A 175 -2.68 -7.91 21.61
C ILE A 175 -2.87 -6.45 21.18
N SER A 176 -2.99 -5.51 22.12
CA SER A 176 -2.99 -4.07 21.83
C SER A 176 -1.58 -3.55 21.49
N SER A 177 -0.97 -4.10 20.43
CA SER A 177 0.14 -3.45 19.74
C SER A 177 -0.43 -2.57 18.61
N PRO A 178 -0.24 -1.24 18.62
CA PRO A 178 -0.79 -0.35 17.59
C PRO A 178 0.00 -0.36 16.27
N PHE A 179 0.95 -1.27 16.07
CA PHE A 179 1.75 -1.32 14.83
C PHE A 179 1.50 -2.62 14.07
N ALA A 180 0.44 -2.61 13.27
CA ALA A 180 0.25 -3.57 12.19
C ALA A 180 1.31 -3.30 11.11
N LEU A 181 2.50 -3.84 11.32
CA LEU A 181 3.65 -3.67 10.45
C LEU A 181 3.76 -4.89 9.53
N GLY A 182 3.02 -4.85 8.42
CA GLY A 182 3.09 -5.86 7.37
C GLY A 182 4.35 -5.68 6.53
N VAL A 183 5.36 -6.52 6.78
CA VAL A 183 6.54 -6.65 5.92
C VAL A 183 6.24 -7.67 4.82
N THR A 184 6.17 -7.22 3.56
CA THR A 184 6.40 -8.09 2.40
C THR A 184 7.11 -7.29 1.32
N GLY A 185 8.17 -7.89 0.75
CA GLY A 185 9.07 -7.30 -0.24
C GLY A 185 8.43 -6.96 -1.60
N PRO A 186 9.28 -6.72 -2.64
CA PRO A 186 9.08 -5.65 -3.61
C PRO A 186 8.04 -5.97 -4.68
N ALA A 187 7.42 -4.89 -5.17
CA ALA A 187 6.30 -4.81 -6.10
C ALA A 187 4.98 -5.31 -5.48
N PHE A 188 4.06 -4.37 -5.22
CA PHE A 188 2.66 -4.38 -5.64
C PHE A 188 1.97 -3.24 -4.89
N SER A 189 1.18 -2.44 -5.62
CA SER A 189 0.24 -1.51 -5.01
C SER A 189 -0.76 -2.33 -4.19
N ILE A 190 -0.55 -2.39 -2.88
CA ILE A 190 -1.50 -2.94 -1.92
C ILE A 190 -1.96 -1.76 -1.08
N LEU A 191 -3.20 -1.33 -1.30
CA LEU A 191 -3.96 -0.59 -0.29
C LEU A 191 -4.65 -1.59 0.61
#